data_AF-A0A195ESW6-F1
#
_entry.id   AF-A0A195ESW6-F1
#
_cell.length_a   1.000
_cell.length_b   1.000
_cell.length_c   1.000
_cell.angle_alpha   90.00
_cell.angle_beta   90.00
_cell.angle_gamma   90.00
#
_symmetry.space_group_name_H-M   'P 1'
#
loop_
_entity.id
_entity.type
_entity.pdbx_description
1 polymer ?
#
loop_
_entity_poly.entity_id
_entity_poly.type
_entity_poly.pdbx_seq_one_letter_code
_entity_poly.pdbx_strand_id
1 'polypeptide(L)'
;MEEKYNQLEDENASDTSEKSKTGLVTPEKKVPIEIKKESESTVPAPIPSVSKSEVKDDDDQDSDHEDPHVKELLNGLEGAAFQSRLPFDKLTSTEAACFPDIAGGLLQTQKVFLHIRNRLLQIWLENPKQQLIIENVLSQIESPYNSDTVLARRIHAFLERHGFVNFGVFKRLKPLPTKKLGKVIVIGAGIAGLAAAQQMQQFGLEVIVLEARDRVGGRIATFRKSNYIADLGAMVVTGLGGNPVTTLSKQINMELHKIRQKCPLYESDGQTILLYSIKFDTVIINILGIEVPKDKDEMVEREFNRLLEATSYLSHQLDFNYVNSAGSGGQQSSNARPVSLGQALEWVIRLQEQGVKQRQVAHLRSVLSLQGRLITNQHRMISIMDRLMELNKQYKELTESKLQTRDITQEFVLRSKLRDLHNVCKEWDQLSDQQKEIEAKLQELEASPPSDVYLSSKDRQILDWHFANLEFANATSLSNLSLKHWDQDDDFEFTGSHLTVEAILGEYLVRQNLWMYLEDAGRHGGTVLAFFTGYLDQPYNVELPRALPATRYRPTTSSGCVFGMRRRRFFVTRRQLGIVHVTTHRVFVEFVEFLHQFIPFLGISMNWKIVLL
;
A
#
# COMPACT_ATOMS: atom_id res chain seq x y z
N MET A 1 29.21 -12.49 -8.14
CA MET A 1 27.73 -12.47 -8.27
C MET A 1 27.29 -13.17 -9.55
N GLU A 2 27.97 -12.98 -10.70
CA GLU A 2 27.74 -13.74 -11.94
C GLU A 2 27.96 -15.27 -11.81
N GLU A 3 28.92 -15.73 -11.00
CA GLU A 3 29.25 -17.17 -10.93
C GLU A 3 28.23 -18.04 -10.18
N LYS A 4 27.34 -17.46 -9.37
CA LYS A 4 26.32 -18.23 -8.62
C LYS A 4 24.96 -18.29 -9.33
N TYR A 5 24.71 -17.43 -10.30
CA TYR A 5 23.45 -17.43 -11.06
C TYR A 5 23.46 -18.52 -12.15
N ASN A 6 24.62 -18.78 -12.75
CA ASN A 6 24.78 -19.81 -13.79
C ASN A 6 24.70 -21.25 -13.28
N GLN A 7 24.73 -21.50 -11.97
CA GLN A 7 24.61 -22.86 -11.42
C GLN A 7 23.16 -23.33 -11.26
N LEU A 8 22.17 -22.43 -11.31
CA LEU A 8 20.75 -22.76 -11.07
C LEU A 8 19.96 -23.02 -12.36
N GLU A 9 20.46 -22.63 -13.54
CA GLU A 9 19.82 -22.97 -14.81
C GLU A 9 20.16 -24.39 -15.29
N ASP A 10 21.32 -24.93 -14.90
CA ASP A 10 21.77 -26.27 -15.31
C ASP A 10 21.09 -27.42 -14.52
N GLU A 11 20.54 -27.18 -13.33
CA GLU A 11 19.88 -28.22 -12.53
C GLU A 11 18.42 -28.53 -12.97
N ASN A 12 17.77 -27.65 -13.74
CA ASN A 12 16.39 -27.85 -14.19
C ASN A 12 16.27 -28.51 -15.58
N ALA A 13 17.38 -28.83 -16.24
CA ALA A 13 17.39 -29.39 -17.60
C ALA A 13 17.72 -30.89 -17.66
N SER A 14 18.00 -31.56 -16.54
CA SER A 14 18.42 -32.97 -16.52
C SER A 14 17.51 -33.85 -15.67
N ASP A 15 16.26 -34.05 -16.08
CA ASP A 15 15.51 -35.21 -15.59
C ASP A 15 14.56 -35.80 -16.64
N THR A 16 15.15 -36.37 -17.69
CA THR A 16 14.50 -37.36 -18.56
C THR A 16 15.54 -38.37 -19.05
N SER A 17 15.73 -39.50 -18.32
CA SER A 17 15.82 -40.86 -18.89
C SER A 17 16.28 -41.91 -17.86
N GLU A 18 15.39 -42.85 -17.58
CA GLU A 18 15.55 -44.29 -17.30
C GLU A 18 16.85 -44.84 -16.65
N LYS A 19 16.67 -45.58 -15.54
CA LYS A 19 17.15 -46.98 -15.44
C LYS A 19 16.46 -47.81 -14.36
N SER A 20 16.43 -49.10 -14.66
CA SER A 20 15.59 -50.17 -14.14
C SER A 20 16.35 -51.16 -13.23
N LYS A 21 15.56 -52.03 -12.56
CA LYS A 21 15.88 -53.26 -11.76
C LYS A 21 16.00 -53.00 -10.25
N THR A 22 15.39 -53.75 -9.33
CA THR A 22 14.96 -55.16 -9.26
C THR A 22 13.75 -55.31 -8.32
N GLY A 23 12.84 -56.26 -8.57
CA GLY A 23 11.61 -56.46 -7.79
C GLY A 23 11.63 -57.54 -6.71
N LEU A 24 10.53 -57.63 -5.95
CA LEU A 24 9.97 -58.86 -5.38
C LEU A 24 8.45 -58.69 -5.08
N VAL A 25 7.64 -59.28 -5.96
CA VAL A 25 6.30 -59.94 -5.90
C VAL A 25 5.66 -60.12 -4.49
N THR A 26 4.36 -59.86 -4.20
CA THR A 26 3.07 -60.59 -4.56
C THR A 26 1.83 -59.79 -4.00
N PRO A 27 0.53 -60.15 -4.25
CA PRO A 27 -0.50 -59.22 -4.78
C PRO A 27 -1.76 -59.06 -3.89
N GLU A 28 -2.69 -58.13 -4.23
CA GLU A 28 -4.14 -58.37 -4.10
C GLU A 28 -5.09 -57.42 -4.87
N LYS A 29 -5.98 -58.06 -5.65
CA LYS A 29 -7.39 -57.83 -6.04
C LYS A 29 -7.97 -56.43 -6.38
N LYS A 30 -8.49 -56.37 -7.62
CA LYS A 30 -9.51 -55.43 -8.14
C LYS A 30 -10.94 -55.93 -7.85
N VAL A 31 -11.87 -55.01 -7.61
CA VAL A 31 -13.33 -55.20 -7.76
C VAL A 31 -13.93 -53.98 -8.51
N PRO A 32 -14.82 -54.17 -9.50
CA PRO A 32 -15.51 -53.10 -10.23
C PRO A 32 -16.93 -52.85 -9.69
N ILE A 33 -17.50 -51.66 -9.92
CA ILE A 33 -18.91 -51.36 -9.62
C ILE A 33 -19.63 -50.88 -10.89
N GLU A 34 -20.73 -51.57 -11.18
CA GLU A 34 -21.66 -51.39 -12.30
C GLU A 34 -22.70 -50.29 -12.09
N ILE A 35 -23.19 -49.80 -13.22
CA ILE A 35 -24.30 -48.86 -13.41
C ILE A 35 -25.63 -49.62 -13.46
N LYS A 36 -26.68 -49.12 -12.78
CA LYS A 36 -28.08 -49.49 -13.04
C LYS A 36 -28.97 -48.26 -13.23
N LYS A 37 -29.81 -48.34 -14.27
CA LYS A 37 -30.94 -47.46 -14.61
C LYS A 37 -32.15 -47.81 -13.75
N GLU A 38 -32.97 -46.82 -13.44
CA GLU A 38 -34.42 -46.96 -13.25
C GLU A 38 -35.14 -45.65 -13.62
N SER A 39 -36.41 -45.78 -14.03
CA SER A 39 -37.22 -44.86 -14.83
C SER A 39 -38.47 -44.34 -14.08
N GLU A 40 -39.10 -43.30 -14.67
CA GLU A 40 -40.47 -42.76 -14.43
C GLU A 40 -40.70 -41.90 -13.17
N SER A 41 -41.51 -40.84 -13.15
CA SER A 41 -42.31 -40.09 -14.14
C SER A 41 -42.74 -38.76 -13.47
N THR A 42 -42.88 -37.65 -14.22
CA THR A 42 -43.92 -36.60 -14.01
C THR A 42 -43.83 -35.51 -15.09
N VAL A 43 -45.01 -35.10 -15.56
CA VAL A 43 -45.32 -34.26 -16.74
C VAL A 43 -45.12 -32.75 -16.44
N PRO A 44 -44.79 -31.90 -17.44
CA PRO A 44 -44.45 -30.48 -17.23
C PRO A 44 -45.63 -29.52 -17.40
N ALA A 45 -45.52 -28.33 -16.78
CA ALA A 45 -46.40 -27.18 -16.99
C ALA A 45 -45.57 -25.87 -16.92
N PRO A 46 -46.07 -24.71 -17.41
CA PRO A 46 -45.55 -24.06 -18.60
C PRO A 46 -44.83 -22.72 -18.34
N ILE A 47 -44.09 -22.27 -19.35
CA ILE A 47 -43.47 -20.94 -19.45
C ILE A 47 -44.56 -19.85 -19.44
N PRO A 48 -44.30 -18.71 -18.79
CA PRO A 48 -44.65 -17.44 -19.44
C PRO A 48 -43.56 -16.35 -19.35
N SER A 49 -43.31 -15.79 -20.54
CA SER A 49 -43.08 -14.37 -20.90
C SER A 49 -42.01 -13.52 -20.21
N VAL A 50 -41.10 -13.06 -21.08
CA VAL A 50 -40.26 -11.84 -21.01
C VAL A 50 -41.05 -10.61 -20.54
N SER A 51 -40.50 -9.88 -19.57
CA SER A 51 -40.70 -8.42 -19.48
C SER A 51 -39.54 -7.72 -18.75
N LYS A 52 -39.00 -6.71 -19.44
CA LYS A 52 -38.23 -5.53 -18.97
C LYS A 52 -36.98 -5.78 -18.09
N SER A 53 -35.83 -5.84 -18.75
CA SER A 53 -34.53 -5.52 -18.16
C SER A 53 -34.44 -4.01 -17.88
N GLU A 54 -34.65 -3.63 -16.63
CA GLU A 54 -34.07 -2.40 -16.11
C GLU A 54 -32.55 -2.59 -16.03
N VAL A 55 -31.82 -1.61 -16.56
CA VAL A 55 -30.37 -1.53 -16.50
C VAL A 55 -29.99 -1.49 -15.03
N LYS A 56 -29.43 -2.59 -14.52
CA LYS A 56 -28.60 -2.56 -13.31
C LYS A 56 -27.23 -2.08 -13.76
N ASP A 57 -26.76 -1.00 -13.14
CA ASP A 57 -25.36 -0.62 -13.16
C ASP A 57 -24.56 -1.79 -12.58
N ASP A 58 -23.97 -2.59 -13.46
CA ASP A 58 -22.97 -3.60 -13.13
C ASP A 58 -21.65 -2.87 -12.89
N ASP A 59 -21.44 -2.29 -11.70
CA ASP A 59 -20.10 -1.86 -11.25
C ASP A 59 -19.94 -1.67 -9.72
N ASP A 60 -20.88 -2.14 -8.90
CA ASP A 60 -20.74 -2.21 -7.43
C ASP A 60 -20.38 -3.63 -6.98
N GLN A 61 -19.23 -4.13 -7.43
CA GLN A 61 -18.50 -5.22 -6.75
C GLN A 61 -17.24 -4.67 -6.06
N ASP A 62 -17.37 -3.57 -5.33
CA ASP A 62 -16.56 -3.45 -4.11
C ASP A 62 -17.07 -4.58 -3.21
N SER A 63 -16.18 -5.48 -2.78
CA SER A 63 -16.54 -6.59 -1.91
C SER A 63 -17.18 -6.05 -0.61
N ASP A 64 -18.51 -5.96 -0.62
CA ASP A 64 -19.40 -5.70 0.52
C ASP A 64 -19.43 -6.88 1.52
N HIS A 65 -18.48 -7.79 1.39
CA HIS A 65 -18.15 -8.72 2.43
C HIS A 65 -17.31 -7.96 3.48
N GLU A 66 -17.98 -7.36 4.47
CA GLU A 66 -17.47 -7.56 5.83
C GLU A 66 -17.25 -9.07 5.93
N ASP A 67 -15.98 -9.51 5.94
CA ASP A 67 -15.64 -10.92 5.91
C ASP A 67 -16.47 -11.62 7.01
N PRO A 68 -17.40 -12.54 6.65
CA PRO A 68 -18.21 -13.25 7.62
C PRO A 68 -17.35 -13.90 8.70
N HIS A 69 -16.11 -14.27 8.34
CA HIS A 69 -15.11 -14.81 9.23
C HIS A 69 -14.72 -13.84 10.35
N VAL A 70 -14.61 -12.53 10.10
CA VAL A 70 -14.26 -11.52 11.13
C VAL A 70 -15.41 -11.33 12.12
N LYS A 71 -16.66 -11.36 11.66
CA LYS A 71 -17.84 -11.24 12.53
C LYS A 71 -18.02 -12.48 13.43
N GLU A 72 -17.64 -13.65 12.92
CA GLU A 72 -17.64 -14.92 13.65
C GLU A 72 -16.43 -15.03 14.60
N LEU A 73 -15.23 -14.56 14.20
CA LEU A 73 -14.03 -14.48 15.04
C LEU A 73 -14.22 -13.57 16.25
N LEU A 74 -14.99 -12.48 16.08
CA LEU A 74 -15.27 -11.50 17.13
C LEU A 74 -16.31 -11.99 18.15
N ASN A 75 -16.94 -13.13 17.92
CA ASN A 75 -17.94 -13.68 18.83
C ASN A 75 -17.31 -14.63 19.86
N GLY A 76 -17.64 -14.41 21.13
CA GLY A 76 -17.18 -15.26 22.24
C GLY A 76 -15.85 -14.82 22.84
N LEU A 77 -15.18 -15.77 23.50
CA LEU A 77 -14.01 -15.49 24.34
C LEU A 77 -12.74 -15.20 23.54
N GLU A 78 -12.59 -15.85 22.39
CA GLU A 78 -11.46 -15.64 21.47
C GLU A 78 -11.51 -14.24 20.87
N GLY A 79 -12.67 -13.83 20.36
CA GLY A 79 -12.91 -12.47 19.88
C GLY A 79 -12.64 -11.40 20.93
N ALA A 80 -12.99 -11.65 22.20
CA ALA A 80 -12.71 -10.71 23.29
C ALA A 80 -11.20 -10.55 23.59
N ALA A 81 -10.44 -11.65 23.52
CA ALA A 81 -8.99 -11.61 23.65
C ALA A 81 -8.35 -10.88 22.45
N PHE A 82 -8.76 -11.22 21.23
CA PHE A 82 -8.33 -10.57 20.00
C PHE A 82 -8.63 -9.06 20.01
N GLN A 83 -9.85 -8.64 20.35
CA GLN A 83 -10.24 -7.24 20.44
C GLN A 83 -9.42 -6.46 21.49
N SER A 84 -8.88 -7.17 22.47
CA SER A 84 -8.02 -6.63 23.53
C SER A 84 -6.52 -6.74 23.23
N ARG A 85 -6.14 -7.25 22.04
CA ARG A 85 -4.75 -7.50 21.61
C ARG A 85 -4.01 -8.48 22.54
N LEU A 86 -4.71 -9.52 22.96
CA LEU A 86 -4.18 -10.58 23.83
C LEU A 86 -4.32 -11.94 23.13
N PRO A 87 -3.31 -12.83 23.24
CA PRO A 87 -3.44 -14.20 22.78
C PRO A 87 -4.51 -14.92 23.61
N PHE A 88 -5.45 -15.58 22.95
CA PHE A 88 -6.59 -16.24 23.60
C PHE A 88 -6.17 -17.39 24.52
N ASP A 89 -5.19 -18.19 24.09
CA ASP A 89 -4.81 -19.49 24.65
C ASP A 89 -3.47 -19.49 25.41
N LYS A 90 -2.82 -18.31 25.54
CA LYS A 90 -1.51 -18.17 26.18
C LYS A 90 -1.45 -16.95 27.10
N LEU A 91 -0.61 -17.05 28.13
CA LEU A 91 -0.23 -15.91 28.97
C LEU A 91 0.79 -15.02 28.25
N THR A 92 0.59 -13.72 28.33
CA THR A 92 1.58 -12.69 27.96
C THR A 92 2.70 -12.62 28.99
N SER A 93 3.82 -11.98 28.62
CA SER A 93 4.93 -11.72 29.54
C SER A 93 4.49 -10.86 30.75
N THR A 94 3.64 -9.86 30.52
CA THR A 94 3.09 -8.99 31.58
C THR A 94 2.20 -9.76 32.54
N GLU A 95 1.33 -10.65 32.03
CA GLU A 95 0.52 -11.53 32.87
C GLU A 95 1.40 -12.50 33.66
N ALA A 96 2.39 -13.12 33.03
CA ALA A 96 3.31 -14.04 33.71
C ALA A 96 4.09 -13.35 34.85
N ALA A 97 4.47 -12.08 34.68
CA ALA A 97 5.12 -11.30 35.71
C ALA A 97 4.20 -10.96 36.90
N CYS A 98 2.91 -10.72 36.65
CA CYS A 98 1.92 -10.39 37.69
C CYS A 98 1.33 -11.64 38.38
N PHE A 99 1.39 -12.79 37.71
CA PHE A 99 0.86 -14.07 38.16
C PHE A 99 1.91 -15.18 38.05
N PRO A 100 3.08 -15.04 38.72
CA PRO A 100 4.15 -16.03 38.62
C PRO A 100 3.72 -17.40 39.18
N ASP A 101 2.80 -17.42 40.15
CA ASP A 101 2.16 -18.61 40.70
C ASP A 101 1.35 -19.39 39.66
N ILE A 102 0.73 -18.69 38.70
CA ILE A 102 -0.04 -19.28 37.61
C ILE A 102 0.89 -19.67 36.44
N ALA A 103 1.84 -18.80 36.10
CA ALA A 103 2.79 -19.04 35.00
C ALA A 103 3.70 -20.24 35.25
N GLY A 104 4.17 -20.43 36.49
CA GLY A 104 4.94 -21.62 36.90
C GLY A 104 4.07 -22.82 37.31
N GLY A 105 2.74 -22.67 37.30
CA GLY A 105 1.80 -23.69 37.76
C GLY A 105 1.44 -24.73 36.69
N LEU A 106 0.45 -25.58 37.03
CA LEU A 106 -0.09 -26.59 36.12
C LEU A 106 -0.84 -25.94 34.94
N LEU A 107 -0.80 -26.60 33.77
CA LEU A 107 -1.50 -26.13 32.56
C LEU A 107 -3.00 -25.91 32.79
N GLN A 108 -3.63 -26.73 33.62
CA GLN A 108 -5.06 -26.58 33.94
C GLN A 108 -5.35 -25.26 34.66
N THR A 109 -4.46 -24.82 35.56
CA THR A 109 -4.60 -23.54 36.26
C THR A 109 -4.44 -22.36 35.30
N GLN A 110 -3.52 -22.48 34.32
CA GLN A 110 -3.37 -21.48 33.26
C GLN A 110 -4.64 -21.38 32.40
N LYS A 111 -5.24 -22.52 32.03
CA LYS A 111 -6.52 -22.53 31.29
C LYS A 111 -7.66 -21.87 32.07
N VAL A 112 -7.75 -22.10 33.37
CA VAL A 112 -8.73 -21.43 34.25
C VAL A 112 -8.51 -19.91 34.28
N PHE A 113 -7.26 -19.47 34.42
CA PHE A 113 -6.91 -18.05 34.35
C PHE A 113 -7.35 -17.43 33.02
N LEU A 114 -6.99 -18.06 31.89
CA LEU A 114 -7.27 -17.55 30.55
C LEU A 114 -8.78 -17.45 30.30
N HIS A 115 -9.56 -18.45 30.75
CA HIS A 115 -11.02 -18.40 30.66
C HIS A 115 -11.61 -17.22 31.42
N ILE A 116 -11.23 -17.04 32.69
CA ILE A 116 -11.73 -15.93 33.52
C ILE A 116 -11.34 -14.59 32.90
N ARG A 117 -10.09 -14.44 32.46
CA ARG A 117 -9.60 -13.23 31.78
C ARG A 117 -10.44 -12.92 30.55
N ASN A 118 -10.57 -13.87 29.62
CA ASN A 118 -11.29 -13.67 28.37
C ASN A 118 -12.78 -13.38 28.62
N ARG A 119 -13.38 -13.99 29.63
CA ARG A 119 -14.77 -13.76 30.00
C ARG A 119 -14.99 -12.36 30.55
N LEU A 120 -14.08 -11.87 31.41
CA LEU A 120 -14.14 -10.49 31.92
C LEU A 120 -13.96 -9.45 30.80
N LEU A 121 -13.05 -9.70 29.85
CA LEU A 121 -12.89 -8.85 28.66
C LEU A 121 -14.19 -8.83 27.84
N GLN A 122 -14.78 -10.00 27.59
CA GLN A 122 -16.03 -10.12 26.85
C GLN A 122 -17.15 -9.30 27.47
N ILE A 123 -17.40 -9.46 28.77
CA ILE A 123 -18.45 -8.74 29.50
C ILE A 123 -18.26 -7.22 29.41
N TRP A 124 -17.01 -6.75 29.48
CA TRP A 124 -16.70 -5.32 29.30
C TRP A 124 -16.99 -4.84 27.87
N LEU A 125 -16.57 -5.60 26.86
CA LEU A 125 -16.72 -5.22 25.45
C LEU A 125 -18.18 -5.26 24.96
N GLU A 126 -19.03 -6.09 25.59
CA GLU A 126 -20.48 -6.14 25.36
C GLU A 126 -21.20 -4.90 25.91
N ASN A 127 -20.74 -4.34 27.04
CA ASN A 127 -21.31 -3.12 27.63
C ASN A 127 -20.25 -2.13 28.14
N PRO A 128 -19.48 -1.49 27.24
CA PRO A 128 -18.38 -0.60 27.63
C PRO A 128 -18.85 0.75 28.18
N LYS A 129 -20.16 1.01 28.19
CA LYS A 129 -20.76 2.25 28.72
C LYS A 129 -20.94 2.23 30.24
N GLN A 130 -20.68 1.10 30.90
CA GLN A 130 -20.87 0.97 32.35
C GLN A 130 -19.66 0.27 32.98
N GLN A 131 -19.27 0.71 34.18
CA GLN A 131 -18.18 0.11 34.93
C GLN A 131 -18.42 -1.39 35.18
N LEU A 132 -17.44 -2.21 34.83
CA LEU A 132 -17.38 -3.63 35.18
C LEU A 132 -16.85 -3.80 36.60
N ILE A 133 -17.71 -4.32 37.48
CA ILE A 133 -17.40 -4.59 38.88
C ILE A 133 -17.40 -6.11 39.08
N ILE A 134 -16.30 -6.67 39.57
CA ILE A 134 -16.14 -8.12 39.78
C ILE A 134 -17.28 -8.73 40.62
N GLU A 135 -17.72 -8.05 41.69
CA GLU A 135 -18.82 -8.55 42.53
C GLU A 135 -20.15 -8.69 41.79
N ASN A 136 -20.38 -7.88 40.75
CA ASN A 136 -21.64 -7.89 39.99
C ASN A 136 -21.63 -8.90 38.84
N VAL A 137 -20.44 -9.27 38.35
CA VAL A 137 -20.29 -10.10 37.14
C VAL A 137 -19.82 -11.52 37.45
N LEU A 138 -19.42 -11.82 38.70
CA LEU A 138 -18.97 -13.15 39.09
C LEU A 138 -20.03 -14.24 38.83
N SER A 139 -21.31 -13.91 38.94
CA SER A 139 -22.43 -14.81 38.62
C SER A 139 -22.62 -15.07 37.13
N GLN A 140 -22.05 -14.23 36.26
CA GLN A 140 -22.09 -14.38 34.79
C GLN A 140 -20.95 -15.28 34.27
N ILE A 141 -19.99 -15.63 35.14
CA ILE A 141 -18.92 -16.58 34.86
C ILE A 141 -19.43 -17.99 35.19
N GLU A 142 -19.22 -18.94 34.28
CA GLU A 142 -19.71 -20.30 34.43
C GLU A 142 -18.92 -21.08 35.49
N SER A 143 -19.57 -22.08 36.12
CA SER A 143 -18.86 -23.08 36.91
C SER A 143 -17.99 -23.96 35.99
N PRO A 144 -16.76 -24.36 36.38
CA PRO A 144 -16.13 -24.18 37.69
C PRO A 144 -15.36 -22.85 37.86
N TYR A 145 -15.29 -22.00 36.83
CA TYR A 145 -14.42 -20.81 36.79
C TYR A 145 -14.81 -19.72 37.81
N ASN A 146 -16.06 -19.69 38.26
CA ASN A 146 -16.54 -18.76 39.28
C ASN A 146 -16.23 -19.20 40.73
N SER A 147 -15.67 -20.39 40.94
CA SER A 147 -15.44 -20.95 42.28
C SER A 147 -14.29 -20.23 43.01
N ASP A 148 -13.18 -19.93 42.32
CA ASP A 148 -12.05 -19.22 42.90
C ASP A 148 -12.23 -17.70 42.79
N THR A 149 -12.94 -17.16 43.77
CA THR A 149 -13.25 -15.72 43.83
C THR A 149 -12.01 -14.84 44.03
N VAL A 150 -10.94 -15.39 44.62
CA VAL A 150 -9.69 -14.63 44.87
C VAL A 150 -8.93 -14.48 43.56
N LEU A 151 -8.82 -15.56 42.78
CA LEU A 151 -8.23 -15.51 41.45
C LEU A 151 -9.01 -14.55 40.54
N ALA A 152 -10.35 -14.67 40.49
CA ALA A 152 -11.17 -13.80 39.65
C ALA A 152 -11.01 -12.31 40.02
N ARG A 153 -10.91 -11.98 41.31
CA ARG A 153 -10.64 -10.61 41.78
C ARG A 153 -9.23 -10.13 41.40
N ARG A 154 -8.20 -10.98 41.50
CA ARG A 154 -6.84 -10.63 41.07
C ARG A 154 -6.78 -10.35 39.56
N ILE A 155 -7.44 -11.18 38.74
CA ILE A 155 -7.51 -11.01 37.29
C ILE A 155 -8.25 -9.72 36.94
N HIS A 156 -9.42 -9.47 37.55
CA HIS A 156 -10.15 -8.23 37.36
C HIS A 156 -9.31 -7.00 37.71
N ALA A 157 -8.64 -7.01 38.87
CA ALA A 157 -7.78 -5.92 39.30
C ALA A 157 -6.60 -5.70 38.34
N PHE A 158 -6.03 -6.77 37.78
CA PHE A 158 -4.99 -6.69 36.75
C PHE A 158 -5.52 -6.02 35.47
N LEU A 159 -6.67 -6.47 34.96
CA LEU A 159 -7.28 -5.92 33.75
C LEU A 159 -7.66 -4.44 33.91
N GLU A 160 -8.25 -4.07 35.05
CA GLU A 160 -8.60 -2.69 35.37
C GLU A 160 -7.35 -1.82 35.50
N ARG A 161 -6.30 -2.32 36.18
CA ARG A 161 -5.05 -1.58 36.39
C ARG A 161 -4.33 -1.27 35.08
N HIS A 162 -4.33 -2.20 34.13
CA HIS A 162 -3.62 -2.06 32.86
C HIS A 162 -4.52 -1.47 31.75
N GLY A 163 -5.76 -1.11 32.05
CA GLY A 163 -6.67 -0.46 31.10
C GLY A 163 -7.22 -1.38 30.01
N PHE A 164 -7.33 -2.69 30.28
CA PHE A 164 -8.04 -3.62 29.41
C PHE A 164 -9.56 -3.56 29.58
N VAL A 165 -10.01 -3.24 30.79
CA VAL A 165 -11.42 -2.97 31.13
C VAL A 165 -11.52 -1.66 31.90
N ASN A 166 -12.73 -1.10 32.00
CA ASN A 166 -12.97 0.15 32.74
C ASN A 166 -12.08 1.30 32.28
N PHE A 167 -11.85 1.44 30.97
CA PHE A 167 -11.14 2.56 30.37
C PHE A 167 -12.09 3.43 29.53
N GLY A 168 -11.67 4.66 29.23
CA GLY A 168 -12.46 5.60 28.45
C GLY A 168 -13.64 6.17 29.25
N VAL A 169 -14.74 6.47 28.56
CA VAL A 169 -15.91 7.15 29.14
C VAL A 169 -17.04 6.16 29.42
N PHE A 170 -17.31 5.92 30.71
CA PHE A 170 -18.35 5.00 31.14
C PHE A 170 -19.03 5.48 32.43
N LYS A 171 -20.27 5.04 32.63
CA LYS A 171 -21.02 5.25 33.85
C LYS A 171 -20.36 4.48 34.99
N ARG A 172 -19.81 5.23 35.94
CA ARG A 172 -19.23 4.70 37.17
C ARG A 172 -20.33 4.24 38.13
N LEU A 173 -20.15 3.06 38.71
CA LEU A 173 -21.08 2.48 39.68
C LEU A 173 -20.56 2.62 41.12
N LYS A 174 -19.24 2.50 41.32
CA LYS A 174 -18.59 2.78 42.62
C LYS A 174 -18.06 4.22 42.64
N PRO A 175 -18.44 5.07 43.62
CA PRO A 175 -17.97 6.45 43.68
C PRO A 175 -16.43 6.50 43.76
N LEU A 176 -15.85 7.60 43.29
CA LEU A 176 -14.41 7.81 43.42
C LEU A 176 -14.00 7.85 44.90
N PRO A 177 -12.81 7.34 45.25
CA PRO A 177 -12.27 7.52 46.59
C PRO A 177 -12.18 9.02 46.92
N THR A 178 -12.75 9.40 48.07
CA THR A 178 -12.74 10.78 48.58
C THR A 178 -11.33 11.23 48.97
N LYS A 179 -10.57 10.33 49.59
CA LYS A 179 -9.16 10.55 49.91
C LYS A 179 -8.30 10.24 48.70
N LYS A 180 -7.60 11.26 48.19
CA LYS A 180 -6.62 11.07 47.11
C LYS A 180 -5.29 10.55 47.67
N LEU A 181 -4.65 9.61 46.98
CA LEU A 181 -3.48 8.86 47.47
C LEU A 181 -2.13 9.29 46.85
N GLY A 182 -2.05 10.49 46.29
CA GLY A 182 -0.86 11.01 45.65
C GLY A 182 -1.22 12.06 44.62
N LYS A 183 -0.24 12.84 44.18
CA LYS A 183 -0.41 13.92 43.21
C LYS A 183 0.45 13.69 41.98
N VAL A 184 -0.17 13.77 40.80
CA VAL A 184 0.49 13.58 39.51
C VAL A 184 0.26 14.80 38.63
N ILE A 185 1.30 15.26 37.96
CA ILE A 185 1.21 16.28 36.92
C ILE A 185 1.43 15.61 35.57
N VAL A 186 0.47 15.77 34.65
CA VAL A 186 0.54 15.31 33.26
C VAL A 186 0.83 16.51 32.38
N ILE A 187 1.90 16.46 31.61
CA ILE A 187 2.28 17.51 30.66
C ILE A 187 1.73 17.15 29.28
N GLY A 188 0.79 17.96 28.77
CA GLY A 188 0.11 17.78 27.49
C GLY A 188 -1.26 17.11 27.64
N ALA A 189 -2.31 17.77 27.12
CA ALA A 189 -3.68 17.28 27.07
C ALA A 189 -4.04 16.70 25.70
N GLY A 190 -3.10 16.00 25.06
CA GLY A 190 -3.39 15.10 23.93
C GLY A 190 -4.04 13.80 24.39
N ILE A 191 -4.45 12.92 23.46
CA ILE A 191 -5.15 11.67 23.79
C ILE A 191 -4.40 10.79 24.80
N ALA A 192 -3.08 10.69 24.68
CA ALA A 192 -2.26 9.92 25.63
C ALA A 192 -2.31 10.51 27.05
N GLY A 193 -2.16 11.84 27.17
CA GLY A 193 -2.20 12.53 28.46
C GLY A 193 -3.58 12.48 29.11
N LEU A 194 -4.65 12.66 28.32
CA LEU A 194 -6.03 12.57 28.79
C LEU A 194 -6.39 11.16 29.26
N ALA A 195 -6.02 10.12 28.49
CA ALA A 195 -6.27 8.73 28.87
C ALA A 195 -5.54 8.36 30.17
N ALA A 196 -4.27 8.75 30.31
CA ALA A 196 -3.49 8.53 31.53
C ALA A 196 -4.09 9.28 32.73
N ALA A 197 -4.44 10.55 32.56
CA ALA A 197 -5.03 11.37 33.61
C ALA A 197 -6.37 10.78 34.09
N GLN A 198 -7.20 10.34 33.16
CA GLN A 198 -8.47 9.68 33.45
C GLN A 198 -8.23 8.41 34.27
N GLN A 199 -7.39 7.48 33.81
CA GLN A 199 -7.09 6.24 34.55
C GLN A 199 -6.53 6.51 35.96
N MET A 200 -5.59 7.44 36.11
CA MET A 200 -5.01 7.78 37.41
C MET A 200 -6.04 8.39 38.38
N GLN A 201 -6.91 9.28 37.89
CA GLN A 201 -8.02 9.82 38.68
C GLN A 201 -8.97 8.70 39.11
N GLN A 202 -9.26 7.76 38.22
CA GLN A 202 -10.10 6.59 38.51
C GLN A 202 -9.51 5.69 39.59
N PHE A 203 -8.18 5.61 39.70
CA PHE A 203 -7.47 4.91 40.77
C PHE A 203 -7.35 5.72 42.07
N GLY A 204 -7.94 6.93 42.13
CA GLY A 204 -7.98 7.75 43.33
C GLY A 204 -6.75 8.65 43.51
N LEU A 205 -6.03 9.00 42.46
CA LEU A 205 -4.97 10.01 42.51
C LEU A 205 -5.52 11.41 42.27
N GLU A 206 -4.83 12.43 42.79
CA GLU A 206 -5.02 13.82 42.39
C GLU A 206 -4.20 14.06 41.11
N VAL A 207 -4.85 14.49 40.03
CA VAL A 207 -4.19 14.67 38.73
C VAL A 207 -4.37 16.10 38.25
N ILE A 208 -3.27 16.73 37.84
CA ILE A 208 -3.26 18.05 37.20
C ILE A 208 -2.73 17.87 35.77
N VAL A 209 -3.47 18.36 34.79
CA VAL A 209 -3.04 18.35 33.38
C VAL A 209 -2.60 19.76 32.98
N LEU A 210 -1.40 19.90 32.44
CA LEU A 210 -0.85 21.16 31.95
C LEU A 210 -0.79 21.13 30.42
N GLU A 211 -1.57 21.96 29.75
CA GLU A 211 -1.59 22.09 28.28
C GLU A 211 -1.06 23.46 27.88
N ALA A 212 -0.20 23.48 26.86
CA ALA A 212 0.40 24.72 26.36
C ALA A 212 -0.54 25.49 25.42
N ARG A 213 -1.42 24.78 24.73
CA ARG A 213 -2.44 25.33 23.83
C ARG A 213 -3.67 25.81 24.60
N ASP A 214 -4.49 26.60 23.92
CA ASP A 214 -5.81 27.03 24.35
C ASP A 214 -6.91 25.95 24.14
N ARG A 215 -6.50 24.75 23.71
CA ARG A 215 -7.37 23.60 23.48
C ARG A 215 -6.66 22.31 23.90
N VAL A 216 -7.47 21.31 24.22
CA VAL A 216 -6.99 19.94 24.40
C VAL A 216 -6.96 19.19 23.04
N GLY A 217 -6.63 17.90 23.04
CA GLY A 217 -6.58 17.04 21.85
C GLY A 217 -5.20 16.98 21.17
N GLY A 218 -4.35 18.00 21.34
CA GLY A 218 -2.99 18.03 20.81
C GLY A 218 -2.95 17.92 19.28
N ARG A 219 -2.40 16.82 18.75
CA ARG A 219 -2.35 16.53 17.30
C ARG A 219 -3.70 16.12 16.71
N ILE A 220 -4.70 15.81 17.54
CA ILE A 220 -6.09 15.67 17.10
C ILE A 220 -6.68 17.09 17.11
N ALA A 221 -6.89 17.66 15.92
CA ALA A 221 -7.24 19.07 15.76
C ALA A 221 -8.28 19.25 14.65
N THR A 222 -9.45 19.72 15.02
CA THR A 222 -10.56 19.94 14.07
C THR A 222 -10.75 21.43 13.82
N PHE A 223 -10.72 21.84 12.56
CA PHE A 223 -11.15 23.17 12.11
C PHE A 223 -12.68 23.23 12.05
N ARG A 224 -13.24 24.33 12.56
CA ARG A 224 -14.69 24.59 12.52
C ARG A 224 -14.96 26.03 12.13
N LYS A 225 -15.81 26.22 11.12
CA LYS A 225 -16.35 27.54 10.76
C LYS A 225 -17.73 27.38 10.15
N SER A 226 -18.76 27.89 10.82
CA SER A 226 -20.16 27.66 10.44
C SER A 226 -20.45 26.15 10.36
N ASN A 227 -20.92 25.66 9.21
CA ASN A 227 -21.19 24.23 8.99
C ASN A 227 -19.97 23.48 8.44
N TYR A 228 -18.84 24.14 8.23
CA TYR A 228 -17.61 23.50 7.75
C TYR A 228 -16.85 22.89 8.92
N ILE A 229 -16.55 21.60 8.77
CA ILE A 229 -15.78 20.79 9.71
C ILE A 229 -14.70 20.09 8.89
N ALA A 230 -13.45 20.19 9.33
CA ALA A 230 -12.33 19.48 8.70
C ALA A 230 -11.28 19.15 9.75
N ASP A 231 -10.78 17.92 9.77
CA ASP A 231 -9.66 17.54 10.63
C ASP A 231 -8.33 17.95 9.99
N LEU A 232 -7.51 18.67 10.76
CA LEU A 232 -6.16 19.10 10.40
C LEU A 232 -5.09 18.12 10.92
N GLY A 233 -5.52 17.05 11.59
CA GLY A 233 -4.69 16.07 12.26
C GLY A 233 -5.19 14.65 12.02
N ALA A 234 -5.36 13.86 13.06
CA ALA A 234 -5.90 12.51 12.92
C ALA A 234 -7.36 12.55 12.42
N MET A 235 -7.61 11.85 11.30
CA MET A 235 -8.93 11.78 10.65
C MET A 235 -9.37 10.34 10.30
N VAL A 236 -8.44 9.38 10.34
CA VAL A 236 -8.68 7.97 9.99
C VAL A 236 -8.59 7.09 11.23
N VAL A 237 -9.54 6.18 11.37
CA VAL A 237 -9.48 5.02 12.27
C VAL A 237 -9.09 3.81 11.41
N THR A 238 -7.90 3.27 11.65
CA THR A 238 -7.34 2.13 10.91
C THR A 238 -7.92 0.83 11.47
N GLY A 239 -8.96 0.28 10.82
CA GLY A 239 -9.61 -0.95 11.26
C GLY A 239 -10.30 -0.85 12.62
N LEU A 240 -11.22 -1.79 12.90
CA LEU A 240 -11.92 -1.87 14.18
C LEU A 240 -11.56 -3.12 14.99
N GLY A 241 -11.10 -4.18 14.31
CA GLY A 241 -10.69 -5.43 14.96
C GLY A 241 -9.39 -5.24 15.71
N GLY A 242 -9.43 -5.44 17.03
CA GLY A 242 -8.26 -5.20 17.89
C GLY A 242 -8.04 -3.73 18.26
N ASN A 243 -8.75 -2.78 17.65
CA ASN A 243 -8.56 -1.35 17.88
C ASN A 243 -9.30 -0.86 19.15
N PRO A 244 -8.64 -0.20 20.14
CA PRO A 244 -9.32 0.31 21.33
C PRO A 244 -10.27 1.47 21.03
N VAL A 245 -10.13 2.14 19.88
CA VAL A 245 -11.07 3.18 19.43
C VAL A 245 -12.46 2.61 19.19
N THR A 246 -12.59 1.31 18.89
CA THR A 246 -13.88 0.62 18.79
C THR A 246 -14.67 0.65 20.10
N THR A 247 -13.99 0.58 21.24
CA THR A 247 -14.64 0.74 22.55
C THR A 247 -15.06 2.19 22.77
N LEU A 248 -14.18 3.13 22.44
CA LEU A 248 -14.45 4.57 22.59
C LEU A 248 -15.60 5.03 21.68
N SER A 249 -15.68 4.52 20.45
CA SER A 249 -16.74 4.87 19.50
C SER A 249 -18.12 4.48 20.02
N LYS A 250 -18.23 3.31 20.66
CA LYS A 250 -19.44 2.87 21.36
C LYS A 250 -19.77 3.78 22.55
N GLN A 251 -18.76 4.18 23.34
CA GLN A 251 -18.96 5.00 24.54
C GLN A 251 -19.46 6.41 24.22
N ILE A 252 -18.88 7.04 23.19
CA ILE A 252 -19.12 8.46 22.87
C ILE A 252 -20.05 8.66 21.66
N ASN A 253 -20.56 7.57 21.07
CA ASN A 253 -21.45 7.56 19.91
C ASN A 253 -20.83 8.25 18.68
N MET A 254 -19.62 7.81 18.31
CA MET A 254 -18.92 8.32 17.11
C MET A 254 -19.59 7.82 15.83
N GLU A 255 -19.79 8.72 14.88
CA GLU A 255 -20.23 8.41 13.52
C GLU A 255 -19.01 8.07 12.66
N LEU A 256 -18.90 6.80 12.27
CA LEU A 256 -17.79 6.26 11.50
C LEU A 256 -18.27 5.90 10.09
N HIS A 257 -17.51 6.33 9.07
CA HIS A 257 -17.83 6.12 7.66
C HIS A 257 -16.69 5.40 6.99
N LYS A 258 -17.00 4.31 6.29
CA LYS A 258 -16.02 3.52 5.55
C LYS A 258 -15.44 4.35 4.40
N ILE A 259 -14.11 4.30 4.26
CA ILE A 259 -13.41 4.94 3.14
C ILE A 259 -13.48 4.01 1.93
N ARG A 260 -14.01 4.52 0.81
CA ARG A 260 -13.95 3.82 -0.49
C ARG A 260 -12.51 3.86 -0.99
N GLN A 261 -11.98 2.70 -1.40
CA GLN A 261 -10.58 2.57 -1.79
C GLN A 261 -10.30 3.05 -3.22
N LYS A 262 -11.34 3.15 -4.06
CA LYS A 262 -11.21 3.67 -5.43
C LYS A 262 -10.59 5.08 -5.43
N CYS A 263 -9.37 5.19 -5.95
CA CYS A 263 -8.58 6.41 -6.00
C CYS A 263 -8.10 6.68 -7.44
N PRO A 264 -8.91 7.33 -8.29
CA PRO A 264 -8.51 7.62 -9.67
C PRO A 264 -7.32 8.59 -9.71
N LEU A 265 -6.32 8.29 -10.53
CA LEU A 265 -5.14 9.13 -10.73
C LEU A 265 -5.31 10.07 -11.93
N TYR A 266 -4.77 11.29 -11.82
CA TYR A 266 -4.86 12.32 -12.86
C TYR A 266 -3.46 12.86 -13.20
N GLU A 267 -3.10 12.87 -14.49
CA GLU A 267 -1.82 13.41 -14.95
C GLU A 267 -1.77 14.95 -14.87
N SER A 268 -0.55 15.50 -14.83
CA SER A 268 -0.31 16.95 -14.68
C SER A 268 -0.83 17.82 -15.83
N ASP A 269 -1.03 17.23 -17.01
CA ASP A 269 -1.53 17.94 -18.19
C ASP A 269 -3.05 18.10 -18.20
N GLY A 270 -3.77 17.38 -17.30
CA GLY A 270 -5.23 17.34 -17.27
C GLY A 270 -5.84 16.95 -18.62
N GLN A 271 -5.08 16.23 -19.46
CA GLN A 271 -5.50 15.94 -20.83
C GLN A 271 -6.53 14.82 -20.86
N THR A 272 -7.60 15.02 -21.64
CA THR A 272 -8.69 14.06 -21.76
C THR A 272 -8.26 12.90 -22.65
N ILE A 273 -8.16 11.70 -22.09
CA ILE A 273 -7.86 10.42 -22.73
C ILE A 273 -9.18 9.67 -22.98
N LEU A 274 -9.25 8.89 -24.06
CA LEU A 274 -10.36 7.99 -24.32
C LEU A 274 -10.41 6.88 -23.26
N LEU A 275 -11.42 6.91 -22.39
CA LEU A 275 -11.64 5.87 -21.38
C LEU A 275 -12.26 4.62 -21.99
N TYR A 276 -13.33 4.79 -22.77
CA TYR A 276 -13.94 3.69 -23.51
C TYR A 276 -14.78 4.20 -24.68
N SER A 277 -15.01 3.30 -25.64
CA SER A 277 -15.84 3.55 -26.82
C SER A 277 -17.10 2.70 -26.76
N ILE A 278 -18.26 3.34 -26.74
CA ILE A 278 -19.54 2.63 -26.89
C ILE A 278 -19.91 2.64 -28.37
N LYS A 279 -20.02 1.46 -28.97
CA LYS A 279 -20.41 1.32 -30.38
C LYS A 279 -21.90 1.00 -30.48
N PHE A 280 -22.66 1.88 -31.12
CA PHE A 280 -24.07 1.68 -31.47
C PHE A 280 -24.22 1.66 -32.99
N ASP A 281 -24.41 0.47 -33.57
CA ASP A 281 -24.56 0.23 -35.02
C ASP A 281 -23.45 0.87 -35.88
N THR A 282 -23.64 2.13 -36.29
CA THR A 282 -22.72 2.95 -37.12
C THR A 282 -22.09 4.13 -36.39
N VAL A 283 -22.42 4.35 -35.11
CA VAL A 283 -21.94 5.47 -34.29
C VAL A 283 -21.01 4.94 -33.19
N ILE A 284 -19.85 5.58 -33.02
CA ILE A 284 -18.95 5.36 -31.90
C ILE A 284 -19.04 6.57 -30.97
N ILE A 285 -19.46 6.36 -29.72
CA ILE A 285 -19.42 7.37 -28.66
C ILE A 285 -18.14 7.16 -27.87
N ASN A 286 -17.25 8.14 -27.96
CA ASN A 286 -16.00 8.18 -27.22
C ASN A 286 -16.25 8.88 -25.88
N ILE A 287 -16.07 8.15 -24.78
CA ILE A 287 -16.10 8.74 -23.44
C ILE A 287 -14.67 9.12 -23.10
N LEU A 288 -14.44 10.42 -23.00
CA LEU A 288 -13.14 11.00 -22.66
C LEU A 288 -13.10 11.29 -21.16
N GLY A 289 -12.01 10.95 -20.49
CA GLY A 289 -11.72 11.33 -19.11
C GLY A 289 -10.26 11.71 -18.94
N ILE A 290 -9.95 12.46 -17.90
CA ILE A 290 -8.59 12.95 -17.60
C ILE A 290 -7.78 11.99 -16.72
N GLU A 291 -8.29 10.76 -16.56
CA GLU A 291 -7.77 9.73 -15.65
C GLU A 291 -6.65 8.94 -16.33
N VAL A 292 -5.66 8.52 -15.53
CA VAL A 292 -4.65 7.55 -15.96
C VAL A 292 -5.37 6.27 -16.39
N PRO A 293 -5.06 5.69 -17.57
CA PRO A 293 -5.65 4.43 -18.00
C PRO A 293 -5.50 3.33 -16.96
N LYS A 294 -6.57 2.59 -16.67
CA LYS A 294 -6.60 1.57 -15.61
C LYS A 294 -5.51 0.50 -15.76
N ASP A 295 -5.20 0.10 -16.99
CA ASP A 295 -4.12 -0.83 -17.30
C ASP A 295 -2.74 -0.28 -16.92
N LYS A 296 -2.54 1.03 -17.05
CA LYS A 296 -1.31 1.72 -16.63
C LYS A 296 -1.24 1.87 -15.12
N ASP A 297 -2.33 2.25 -14.47
CA ASP A 297 -2.43 2.34 -13.02
C ASP A 297 -2.07 0.99 -12.37
N GLU A 298 -2.77 -0.08 -12.76
CA GLU A 298 -2.53 -1.45 -12.25
C GLU A 298 -1.13 -1.98 -12.58
N MET A 299 -0.56 -1.61 -13.73
CA MET A 299 0.81 -2.00 -14.09
C MET A 299 1.83 -1.33 -13.17
N VAL A 300 1.70 -0.03 -12.94
CA VAL A 300 2.64 0.73 -12.12
C VAL A 300 2.49 0.39 -10.63
N GLU A 301 1.26 0.19 -10.15
CA GLU A 301 1.01 -0.24 -8.77
C GLU A 301 1.64 -1.61 -8.49
N ARG A 302 1.47 -2.58 -9.39
CA ARG A 302 2.13 -3.89 -9.27
C ARG A 302 3.65 -3.77 -9.25
N GLU A 303 4.20 -2.89 -10.09
CA GLU A 303 5.65 -2.67 -10.11
C GLU A 303 6.14 -1.98 -8.82
N PHE A 304 5.39 -1.03 -8.28
CA PHE A 304 5.67 -0.41 -6.98
C PHE A 304 5.75 -1.46 -5.86
N ASN A 305 4.76 -2.37 -5.77
CA ASN A 305 4.76 -3.43 -4.77
C ASN A 305 5.96 -4.39 -4.96
N ARG A 306 6.28 -4.76 -6.21
CA ARG A 306 7.45 -5.59 -6.53
C ARG A 306 8.76 -4.93 -6.12
N LEU A 307 8.87 -3.60 -6.26
CA LEU A 307 10.03 -2.85 -5.79
C LEU A 307 10.17 -2.89 -4.27
N LEU A 308 9.07 -2.76 -3.51
CA LEU A 308 9.09 -2.88 -2.05
C LEU A 308 9.55 -4.29 -1.61
N GLU A 309 8.99 -5.34 -2.21
CA GLU A 309 9.42 -6.72 -1.96
C GLU A 309 10.91 -6.92 -2.24
N ALA A 310 11.42 -6.36 -3.34
CA ALA A 310 12.83 -6.41 -3.69
C ALA A 310 13.71 -5.67 -2.66
N THR A 311 13.25 -4.56 -2.09
CA THR A 311 13.98 -3.88 -1.00
C THR A 311 13.95 -4.69 0.30
N SER A 312 12.85 -5.38 0.60
CA SER A 312 12.78 -6.31 1.74
C SER A 312 13.73 -7.50 1.55
N TYR A 313 13.81 -8.07 0.34
CA TYR A 313 14.80 -9.09 -0.01
C TYR A 313 16.23 -8.58 0.19
N LEU A 314 16.53 -7.38 -0.30
CA LEU A 314 17.83 -6.73 -0.16
C LEU A 314 18.22 -6.55 1.32
N SER A 315 17.26 -6.17 2.17
CA SER A 315 17.43 -6.00 3.61
C SER A 315 17.65 -7.32 4.36
N HIS A 316 16.76 -8.29 4.16
CA HIS A 316 16.67 -9.50 4.99
C HIS A 316 17.52 -10.67 4.49
N GLN A 317 17.66 -10.82 3.17
CA GLN A 317 18.39 -11.96 2.57
C GLN A 317 19.84 -11.62 2.27
N LEU A 318 20.12 -10.38 1.84
CA LEU A 318 21.47 -9.94 1.50
C LEU A 318 22.16 -9.14 2.62
N ASP A 319 21.46 -8.90 3.74
CA ASP A 319 21.90 -8.07 4.88
C ASP A 319 22.44 -6.69 4.44
N PHE A 320 21.83 -6.10 3.42
CA PHE A 320 22.31 -4.87 2.81
C PHE A 320 21.77 -3.63 3.54
N ASN A 321 22.08 -3.57 4.84
CA ASN A 321 21.53 -2.59 5.78
C ASN A 321 22.48 -1.41 6.07
N TYR A 322 23.76 -1.53 5.68
CA TYR A 322 24.79 -0.53 5.96
C TYR A 322 25.70 -0.29 4.75
N VAL A 323 26.00 0.98 4.47
CA VAL A 323 26.93 1.37 3.40
C VAL A 323 28.03 2.29 3.94
N ASN A 324 29.27 1.98 3.55
CA ASN A 324 30.43 2.81 3.88
C ASN A 324 30.41 4.09 3.04
N SER A 325 30.56 5.25 3.66
CA SER A 325 30.72 6.50 2.92
C SER A 325 32.06 6.48 2.18
N ALA A 326 32.03 6.33 0.86
CA ALA A 326 33.20 6.49 0.01
C ALA A 326 33.61 7.97 0.00
N GLY A 327 34.49 8.38 0.93
CA GLY A 327 34.87 9.78 1.05
C GLY A 327 35.84 10.13 2.18
N SER A 328 36.98 9.44 2.28
CA SER A 328 38.32 10.01 2.58
C SER A 328 39.31 8.87 2.77
N GLY A 329 40.45 8.96 2.09
CA GLY A 329 41.38 7.85 1.93
C GLY A 329 41.90 7.24 3.23
N GLY A 330 42.19 5.93 3.15
CA GLY A 330 43.28 5.31 3.89
C GLY A 330 43.10 5.03 5.39
N GLN A 331 42.01 5.44 6.03
CA GLN A 331 41.71 5.01 7.40
C GLN A 331 40.37 4.27 7.44
N GLN A 332 40.43 3.03 7.92
CA GLN A 332 39.26 2.25 8.34
C GLN A 332 38.49 3.03 9.41
N SER A 333 37.60 3.92 9.00
CA SER A 333 36.63 4.54 9.86
C SER A 333 35.42 3.62 9.94
N SER A 334 35.12 3.21 11.16
CA SER A 334 33.96 2.42 11.62
C SER A 334 32.59 3.11 11.42
N ASN A 335 32.45 4.03 10.47
CA ASN A 335 31.22 4.79 10.23
C ASN A 335 30.47 4.26 9.00
N ALA A 336 29.98 3.03 9.10
CA ALA A 336 28.98 2.51 8.18
C ALA A 336 27.66 3.25 8.44
N ARG A 337 27.06 3.85 7.41
CA ARG A 337 25.79 4.56 7.54
C ARG A 337 24.64 3.58 7.28
N PRO A 338 23.54 3.64 8.05
CA PRO A 338 22.36 2.83 7.77
C PRO A 338 21.79 3.23 6.41
N VAL A 339 21.34 2.22 5.66
CA VAL A 339 20.67 2.40 4.37
C VAL A 339 19.24 2.84 4.62
N SER A 340 18.78 3.84 3.86
CA SER A 340 17.37 4.22 3.86
C SER A 340 16.57 3.48 2.79
N LEU A 341 15.25 3.39 3.00
CA LEU A 341 14.33 2.79 2.03
C LEU A 341 14.44 3.48 0.66
N GLY A 342 14.52 4.81 0.64
CA GLY A 342 14.70 5.57 -0.60
C GLY A 342 15.97 5.22 -1.37
N GLN A 343 17.09 5.01 -0.67
CA GLN A 343 18.34 4.56 -1.30
C GLN A 343 18.22 3.16 -1.88
N ALA A 344 17.59 2.25 -1.13
CA ALA A 344 17.36 0.88 -1.58
C ALA A 344 16.49 0.83 -2.84
N LEU A 345 15.37 1.57 -2.84
CA LEU A 345 14.48 1.68 -4.01
C LEU A 345 15.23 2.21 -5.24
N GLU A 346 16.04 3.26 -5.08
CA GLU A 346 16.84 3.80 -6.18
C GLU A 346 17.82 2.76 -6.75
N TRP A 347 18.51 2.01 -5.88
CA TRP A 347 19.43 0.97 -6.33
C TRP A 347 18.72 -0.18 -7.02
N VAL A 348 17.57 -0.63 -6.50
CA VAL A 348 16.76 -1.66 -7.15
C VAL A 348 16.31 -1.20 -8.54
N ILE A 349 15.79 0.02 -8.67
CA ILE A 349 15.40 0.59 -9.98
C ILE A 349 16.57 0.60 -10.96
N ARG A 350 17.76 1.07 -10.52
CA ARG A 350 18.96 1.07 -11.36
C ARG A 350 19.39 -0.33 -11.79
N LEU A 351 19.22 -1.34 -10.93
CA LEU A 351 19.47 -2.74 -11.28
C LEU A 351 18.46 -3.26 -12.31
N GLN A 352 17.18 -2.88 -12.22
CA GLN A 352 16.18 -3.24 -13.23
C GLN A 352 16.49 -2.59 -14.60
N GLU A 353 16.87 -1.31 -14.61
CA GLU A 353 17.32 -0.61 -15.82
C GLU A 353 18.57 -1.27 -16.45
N GLN A 354 19.53 -1.68 -15.60
CA GLN A 354 20.69 -2.43 -16.04
C GLN A 354 20.29 -3.78 -16.66
N GLY A 355 19.34 -4.50 -16.06
CA GLY A 355 18.84 -5.77 -16.58
C GLY A 355 18.19 -5.66 -17.95
N VAL A 356 17.44 -4.58 -18.21
CA VAL A 356 16.88 -4.27 -19.55
C VAL A 356 18.01 -4.09 -20.57
N LYS A 357 19.02 -3.27 -20.25
CA LYS A 357 20.16 -3.04 -21.14
C LYS A 357 20.96 -4.31 -21.40
N GLN A 358 21.14 -5.17 -20.40
CA GLN A 358 21.82 -6.46 -20.55
C GLN A 358 21.07 -7.37 -21.52
N ARG A 359 19.74 -7.45 -21.43
CA ARG A 359 18.92 -8.22 -22.38
C ARG A 359 19.00 -7.68 -23.80
N GLN A 360 18.99 -6.36 -23.98
CA GLN A 360 19.19 -5.72 -25.30
C GLN A 360 20.56 -6.06 -25.89
N VAL A 361 21.63 -5.95 -25.08
CA VAL A 361 22.98 -6.31 -25.52
C VAL A 361 23.07 -7.80 -25.87
N ALA A 362 22.49 -8.67 -25.07
CA ALA A 362 22.45 -10.11 -25.34
C ALA A 362 21.71 -10.42 -26.65
N HIS A 363 20.55 -9.80 -26.86
CA HIS A 363 19.78 -9.92 -28.09
C HIS A 363 20.58 -9.47 -29.33
N LEU A 364 21.20 -8.29 -29.28
CA LEU A 364 22.04 -7.78 -30.38
C LEU A 364 23.27 -8.66 -30.63
N ARG A 365 23.88 -9.23 -29.59
CA ARG A 365 24.97 -10.20 -29.74
C ARG A 365 24.51 -11.48 -30.46
N SER A 366 23.31 -11.97 -30.17
CA SER A 366 22.72 -13.12 -30.88
C SER A 366 22.49 -12.80 -32.36
N VAL A 367 21.98 -11.60 -32.66
CA VAL A 367 21.82 -11.12 -34.05
C VAL A 367 23.17 -11.05 -34.77
N LEU A 368 24.19 -10.42 -34.17
CA LEU A 368 25.54 -10.34 -34.75
C LEU A 368 26.16 -11.73 -34.97
N SER A 369 25.93 -12.67 -34.06
CA SER A 369 26.37 -14.05 -34.19
C SER A 369 25.75 -14.75 -35.40
N LEU A 370 24.43 -14.60 -35.60
CA LEU A 370 23.74 -15.14 -36.78
C LEU A 370 24.19 -14.45 -38.07
N GLN A 371 24.34 -13.12 -38.07
CA GLN A 371 24.86 -12.39 -39.23
C GLN A 371 26.29 -12.82 -39.59
N GLY A 372 27.16 -13.04 -38.59
CA GLY A 372 28.51 -13.58 -38.81
C GLY A 372 28.49 -14.99 -39.42
N ARG A 373 27.56 -15.85 -38.98
CA ARG A 373 27.33 -17.18 -39.59
C ARG A 373 26.83 -17.06 -41.03
N LEU A 374 25.90 -16.13 -41.29
CA LEU A 374 25.37 -15.88 -42.64
C LEU A 374 26.46 -15.42 -43.59
N ILE A 375 27.29 -14.45 -43.18
CA ILE A 375 28.44 -13.97 -43.96
C ILE A 375 29.40 -15.13 -44.27
N THR A 376 29.71 -15.96 -43.27
CA THR A 376 30.58 -17.13 -43.47
C THR A 376 29.97 -18.13 -44.46
N ASN A 377 28.66 -18.36 -44.38
CA ASN A 377 27.94 -19.23 -45.30
C ASN A 377 27.95 -18.68 -46.73
N GLN A 378 27.68 -17.38 -46.90
CA GLN A 378 27.71 -16.69 -48.19
C GLN A 378 29.10 -16.72 -48.83
N HIS A 379 30.17 -16.50 -48.06
CA HIS A 379 31.53 -16.64 -48.57
C HIS A 379 31.82 -18.06 -49.08
N ARG A 380 31.34 -19.11 -48.38
CA ARG A 380 31.45 -20.49 -48.85
C ARG A 380 30.66 -20.73 -50.12
N MET A 381 29.43 -20.21 -50.20
CA MET A 381 28.60 -20.29 -51.39
C MET A 381 29.29 -19.65 -52.60
N ILE A 382 29.86 -18.45 -52.45
CA ILE A 382 30.64 -17.79 -53.52
C ILE A 382 31.78 -18.69 -53.99
N SER A 383 32.57 -19.26 -53.06
CA SER A 383 33.68 -20.18 -53.43
C SER A 383 33.20 -21.46 -54.14
N ILE A 384 32.07 -22.04 -53.71
CA ILE A 384 31.45 -23.20 -54.34
C ILE A 384 30.94 -22.85 -55.74
N MET A 385 30.35 -21.67 -55.92
CA MET A 385 29.89 -21.17 -57.22
C MET A 385 31.05 -21.02 -58.20
N ASP A 386 32.18 -20.42 -57.78
CA ASP A 386 33.37 -20.30 -58.62
C ASP A 386 33.89 -21.67 -59.07
N ARG A 387 33.93 -22.64 -58.14
CA ARG A 387 34.34 -24.02 -58.44
C ARG A 387 33.36 -24.73 -59.38
N LEU A 388 32.06 -24.49 -59.22
CA LEU A 388 31.01 -25.04 -60.08
C LEU A 388 31.13 -24.48 -61.50
N MET A 389 31.37 -23.17 -61.65
CA MET A 389 31.59 -22.54 -62.96
C MET A 389 32.81 -23.13 -63.67
N GLU A 390 33.93 -23.30 -62.96
CA GLU A 390 35.15 -23.89 -63.53
C GLU A 390 34.97 -25.38 -63.91
N LEU A 391 34.36 -26.19 -63.04
CA LEU A 391 34.08 -27.60 -63.35
C LEU A 391 33.10 -27.75 -64.52
N ASN A 392 32.08 -26.90 -64.60
CA ASN A 392 31.13 -26.91 -65.70
C ASN A 392 31.78 -26.49 -67.03
N LYS A 393 32.71 -25.53 -67.00
CA LYS A 393 33.52 -25.16 -68.16
C LYS A 393 34.37 -26.33 -68.65
N GLN A 394 35.13 -26.97 -67.76
CA GLN A 394 35.94 -28.16 -68.08
C GLN A 394 35.08 -29.31 -68.63
N TYR A 395 33.89 -29.54 -68.05
CA TYR A 395 32.96 -30.57 -68.52
C TYR A 395 32.41 -30.27 -69.92
N LYS A 396 32.06 -29.01 -70.21
CA LYS A 396 31.60 -28.59 -71.55
C LYS A 396 32.69 -28.74 -72.60
N GLU A 397 33.92 -28.31 -72.31
CA GLU A 397 35.07 -28.48 -73.21
C GLU A 397 35.31 -29.96 -73.57
N LEU A 398 35.22 -30.88 -72.59
CA LEU A 398 35.33 -32.34 -72.80
C LEU A 398 34.12 -32.95 -73.53
N THR A 399 32.97 -32.29 -73.50
CA THR A 399 31.75 -32.74 -74.17
C THR A 399 31.71 -32.28 -75.63
N GLU A 400 32.18 -31.07 -75.91
CA GLU A 400 32.20 -30.44 -77.24
C GLU A 400 33.34 -30.94 -78.14
N SER A 401 34.39 -31.57 -77.58
CA SER A 401 35.39 -32.29 -78.37
C SER A 401 34.74 -33.49 -79.08
N LYS A 402 34.37 -33.32 -80.36
CA LYS A 402 33.78 -34.35 -81.24
C LYS A 402 34.76 -35.48 -81.54
N LEU A 403 35.03 -36.35 -80.56
CA LEU A 403 35.74 -37.61 -80.75
C LEU A 403 34.72 -38.71 -81.07
N GLN A 404 34.84 -39.30 -82.26
CA GLN A 404 33.92 -40.32 -82.78
C GLN A 404 34.07 -41.67 -82.05
N THR A 405 35.18 -41.86 -81.33
CA THR A 405 35.46 -42.93 -80.37
C THR A 405 36.31 -42.37 -79.23
N ARG A 406 35.81 -42.43 -77.98
CA ARG A 406 36.57 -42.03 -76.77
C ARG A 406 37.32 -43.24 -76.23
N ASP A 407 38.57 -43.05 -75.81
CA ASP A 407 39.25 -44.09 -75.02
C ASP A 407 38.69 -44.18 -73.59
N ILE A 408 38.98 -45.27 -72.88
CA ILE A 408 38.44 -45.51 -71.54
C ILE A 408 38.89 -44.45 -70.52
N THR A 409 40.06 -43.83 -70.72
CA THR A 409 40.59 -42.80 -69.83
C THR A 409 39.87 -41.47 -70.02
N GLN A 410 39.56 -41.10 -71.26
CA GLN A 410 38.78 -39.91 -71.61
C GLN A 410 37.33 -40.02 -71.12
N GLU A 411 36.71 -41.19 -71.29
CA GLU A 411 35.36 -41.46 -70.77
C GLU A 411 35.34 -41.45 -69.23
N PHE A 412 36.38 -41.99 -68.57
CA PHE A 412 36.52 -41.91 -67.12
C PHE A 412 36.65 -40.45 -66.64
N VAL A 413 37.47 -39.63 -67.28
CA VAL A 413 37.65 -38.20 -66.91
C VAL A 413 36.32 -37.44 -67.05
N LEU A 414 35.58 -37.64 -68.14
CA LEU A 414 34.27 -37.02 -68.33
C LEU A 414 33.28 -37.43 -67.22
N ARG A 415 33.17 -38.72 -66.93
CA ARG A 415 32.28 -39.23 -65.86
C ARG A 415 32.71 -38.78 -64.47
N SER A 416 34.02 -38.69 -64.23
CA SER A 416 34.57 -38.14 -62.99
C SER A 416 34.17 -36.68 -62.83
N LYS A 417 34.31 -35.85 -63.87
CA LYS A 417 33.92 -34.44 -63.83
C LYS A 417 32.41 -34.26 -63.66
N LEU A 418 31.59 -35.11 -64.26
CA LEU A 418 30.15 -35.11 -64.05
C LEU A 418 29.78 -35.46 -62.59
N ARG A 419 30.43 -36.46 -62.00
CA ARG A 419 30.26 -36.80 -60.57
C ARG A 419 30.71 -35.65 -59.67
N ASP A 420 31.87 -35.05 -59.96
CA ASP A 420 32.41 -33.95 -59.15
C ASP A 420 31.50 -32.71 -59.25
N LEU A 421 30.92 -32.43 -60.43
CA LEU A 421 29.90 -31.39 -60.61
C LEU A 421 28.65 -31.69 -59.78
N HIS A 422 28.16 -32.92 -59.81
CA HIS A 422 27.00 -33.32 -59.01
C HIS A 422 27.24 -33.16 -57.49
N ASN A 423 28.44 -33.51 -57.01
CA ASN A 423 28.82 -33.33 -55.61
C ASN A 423 28.84 -31.85 -55.21
N VAL A 424 29.41 -30.98 -56.06
CA VAL A 424 29.46 -29.53 -55.81
C VAL A 424 28.05 -28.90 -55.85
N CYS A 425 27.16 -29.35 -56.75
CA CYS A 425 25.75 -28.93 -56.73
C CYS A 425 25.07 -29.33 -55.42
N LYS A 426 25.31 -30.54 -54.92
CA LYS A 426 24.75 -31.00 -53.65
C LYS A 426 25.27 -30.18 -52.45
N GLU A 427 26.55 -29.81 -52.45
CA GLU A 427 27.13 -28.91 -51.44
C GLU A 427 26.49 -27.51 -51.51
N TRP A 428 26.24 -26.99 -52.72
CA TRP A 428 25.52 -25.73 -52.91
C TRP A 428 24.09 -25.77 -52.34
N ASP A 429 23.34 -26.83 -52.64
CA ASP A 429 21.96 -26.99 -52.13
C ASP A 429 21.94 -27.00 -50.60
N GLN A 430 22.90 -27.69 -49.97
CA GLN A 430 23.05 -27.70 -48.50
C GLN A 430 23.34 -26.31 -47.93
N LEU A 431 24.26 -25.54 -48.54
CA LEU A 431 24.57 -24.18 -48.09
C LEU A 431 23.40 -23.22 -48.33
N SER A 432 22.63 -23.42 -49.41
CA SER A 432 21.41 -22.67 -49.72
C SER A 432 20.31 -22.93 -48.67
N ASP A 433 20.13 -24.17 -48.25
CA ASP A 433 19.16 -24.50 -47.18
C ASP A 433 19.62 -23.94 -45.82
N GLN A 434 20.92 -24.02 -45.51
CA GLN A 434 21.49 -23.36 -44.32
C GLN A 434 21.31 -21.85 -44.34
N GLN A 435 21.42 -21.22 -45.52
CA GLN A 435 21.17 -19.77 -45.66
C GLN A 435 19.72 -19.44 -45.27
N LYS A 436 18.75 -20.15 -45.82
CA LYS A 436 17.32 -19.94 -45.51
C LYS A 436 17.03 -20.13 -44.02
N GLU A 437 17.64 -21.14 -43.38
CA GLU A 437 17.47 -21.37 -41.95
C GLU A 437 18.02 -20.21 -41.10
N ILE A 438 19.20 -19.69 -41.46
CA ILE A 438 19.81 -18.56 -40.75
C ILE A 438 18.98 -17.29 -40.95
N GLU A 439 18.52 -17.01 -42.18
CA GLU A 439 17.67 -15.87 -42.50
C GLU A 439 16.32 -15.92 -41.77
N ALA A 440 15.70 -17.09 -41.68
CA ALA A 440 14.46 -17.27 -40.93
C ALA A 440 14.64 -16.97 -39.42
N LYS A 441 15.72 -17.47 -38.81
CA LYS A 441 16.04 -17.18 -37.40
C LYS A 441 16.37 -15.71 -37.16
N LEU A 442 17.01 -15.06 -38.13
CA LEU A 442 17.30 -13.63 -38.05
C LEU A 442 15.99 -12.81 -38.07
N GLN A 443 15.07 -13.15 -38.96
CA GLN A 443 13.76 -12.50 -39.05
C GLN A 443 12.94 -12.70 -37.77
N GLU A 444 12.99 -13.89 -37.16
CA GLU A 444 12.32 -14.17 -35.89
C GLU A 444 12.86 -13.30 -34.74
N LEU A 445 14.19 -13.16 -34.64
CA LEU A 445 14.81 -12.29 -33.64
C LEU A 445 14.45 -10.83 -33.89
N GLU A 446 14.53 -10.35 -35.14
CA GLU A 446 14.18 -8.95 -35.46
C GLU A 446 12.70 -8.62 -35.19
N ALA A 447 11.80 -9.61 -35.28
CA ALA A 447 10.39 -9.44 -34.97
C ALA A 447 10.09 -9.38 -33.45
N SER A 448 11.02 -9.82 -32.60
CA SER A 448 10.80 -9.96 -31.15
C SER A 448 11.88 -9.25 -30.32
N PRO A 449 12.03 -7.92 -30.46
CA PRO A 449 13.00 -7.17 -29.66
C PRO A 449 12.60 -7.19 -28.17
N PRO A 450 13.59 -7.20 -27.25
CA PRO A 450 13.32 -7.01 -25.83
C PRO A 450 12.81 -5.59 -25.55
N SER A 451 12.29 -5.38 -24.34
CA SER A 451 11.81 -4.06 -23.89
C SER A 451 12.85 -2.96 -24.12
N ASP A 452 12.40 -1.80 -24.60
CA ASP A 452 13.26 -0.65 -24.89
C ASP A 452 13.69 0.09 -23.61
N VAL A 453 12.73 0.28 -22.70
CA VAL A 453 12.94 0.93 -21.41
C VAL A 453 12.33 0.07 -20.30
N TYR A 454 12.84 0.26 -19.08
CA TYR A 454 12.23 -0.33 -17.89
C TYR A 454 10.93 0.39 -17.54
N LEU A 455 10.99 1.71 -17.36
CA LEU A 455 9.84 2.59 -17.15
C LEU A 455 9.99 3.79 -18.08
N SER A 456 8.90 4.19 -18.74
CA SER A 456 8.88 5.46 -19.47
C SER A 456 8.83 6.64 -18.50
N SER A 457 9.03 7.87 -19.01
CA SER A 457 8.92 9.08 -18.17
C SER A 457 7.53 9.24 -17.55
N LYS A 458 6.46 8.81 -18.25
CA LYS A 458 5.08 8.84 -17.72
C LYS A 458 4.88 7.77 -16.65
N ASP A 459 5.35 6.55 -16.89
CA ASP A 459 5.26 5.47 -15.89
C ASP A 459 6.02 5.85 -14.62
N ARG A 460 7.16 6.54 -14.75
CA ARG A 460 7.94 7.03 -13.62
C ARG A 460 7.20 8.10 -12.80
N GLN A 461 6.43 8.99 -13.42
CA GLN A 461 5.63 9.99 -12.71
C GLN A 461 4.50 9.36 -11.90
N ILE A 462 3.84 8.34 -12.45
CA ILE A 462 2.82 7.57 -11.74
C ILE A 462 3.47 6.81 -10.57
N LEU A 463 4.65 6.22 -10.79
CA LEU A 463 5.41 5.55 -9.71
C LEU A 463 5.79 6.54 -8.59
N ASP A 464 6.21 7.75 -8.93
CA ASP A 464 6.53 8.79 -7.96
C ASP A 464 5.29 9.21 -7.14
N TRP A 465 4.06 9.08 -7.68
CA TRP A 465 2.84 9.26 -6.89
C TRP A 465 2.68 8.18 -5.81
N HIS A 466 2.96 6.91 -6.12
CA HIS A 466 2.94 5.85 -5.10
C HIS A 466 4.03 6.06 -4.04
N PHE A 467 5.22 6.53 -4.43
CA PHE A 467 6.24 6.95 -3.47
C PHE A 467 5.76 8.11 -2.60
N ALA A 468 5.09 9.11 -3.16
CA ALA A 468 4.52 10.21 -2.40
C ALA A 468 3.41 9.74 -1.43
N ASN A 469 2.60 8.75 -1.84
CA ASN A 469 1.58 8.15 -0.97
C ASN A 469 2.24 7.38 0.21
N LEU A 470 3.37 6.70 -0.04
CA LEU A 470 4.16 6.07 1.01
C LEU A 470 4.81 7.09 1.95
N GLU A 471 5.33 8.20 1.41
CA GLU A 471 5.84 9.33 2.21
C GLU A 471 4.73 9.99 3.04
N PHE A 472 3.50 10.07 2.50
CA PHE A 472 2.32 10.54 3.22
C PHE A 472 1.99 9.63 4.40
N ALA A 473 1.94 8.31 4.19
CA ALA A 473 1.66 7.33 5.25
C ALA A 473 2.69 7.41 6.39
N ASN A 474 3.97 7.60 6.04
CA ASN A 474 5.06 7.67 7.00
C ASN A 474 5.33 9.09 7.54
N ALA A 475 4.66 10.11 7.01
CA ALA A 475 4.88 11.53 7.31
C ALA A 475 6.35 11.99 7.22
N THR A 476 7.16 11.37 6.36
CA THR A 476 8.57 11.70 6.12
C THR A 476 9.00 11.25 4.73
N SER A 477 10.09 11.83 4.22
CA SER A 477 10.69 11.34 2.99
C SER A 477 11.26 9.92 3.14
N LEU A 478 11.19 9.12 2.08
CA LEU A 478 11.74 7.75 2.03
C LEU A 478 13.25 7.71 2.32
N SER A 479 13.94 8.83 2.09
CA SER A 479 15.38 8.97 2.40
C SER A 479 15.69 8.92 3.90
N ASN A 480 14.70 9.17 4.76
CA ASN A 480 14.83 9.13 6.22
C ASN A 480 14.33 7.81 6.83
N LEU A 481 13.60 7.00 6.06
CA LEU A 481 13.06 5.74 6.54
C LEU A 481 14.15 4.68 6.63
N SER A 482 14.22 3.98 7.76
CA SER A 482 15.13 2.86 7.95
C SER A 482 14.74 1.71 7.04
N LEU A 483 15.64 1.25 6.16
CA LEU A 483 15.35 0.11 5.27
C LEU A 483 14.88 -1.13 6.05
N LYS A 484 15.43 -1.36 7.24
CA LYS A 484 15.19 -2.59 8.01
C LYS A 484 13.95 -2.56 8.90
N HIS A 485 13.47 -1.36 9.25
CA HIS A 485 12.55 -1.19 10.39
C HIS A 485 11.42 -0.20 10.13
N TRP A 486 11.23 0.26 8.89
CA TRP A 486 10.18 1.23 8.58
C TRP A 486 8.78 0.63 8.70
N ASP A 487 8.68 -0.69 8.48
CA ASP A 487 7.48 -1.53 8.44
C ASP A 487 7.39 -2.50 9.65
N GLN A 488 8.13 -2.23 10.73
CA GLN A 488 8.21 -3.12 11.89
C GLN A 488 6.89 -3.30 12.65
N ASP A 489 5.92 -2.41 12.43
CA ASP A 489 4.60 -2.42 13.06
C ASP A 489 3.49 -3.02 12.19
N ASP A 490 3.79 -3.44 10.95
CA ASP A 490 2.83 -4.05 10.03
C ASP A 490 2.19 -5.33 10.61
N ASP A 491 2.95 -6.12 11.37
CA ASP A 491 2.47 -7.33 12.06
C ASP A 491 1.33 -7.05 13.08
N PHE A 492 1.13 -5.78 13.46
CA PHE A 492 0.13 -5.35 14.43
C PHE A 492 -1.01 -4.53 13.80
N GLU A 493 -1.14 -4.56 12.47
CA GLU A 493 -2.24 -3.91 11.76
C GLU A 493 -3.61 -4.42 12.28
N PHE A 494 -4.56 -3.49 12.43
CA PHE A 494 -5.92 -3.82 12.85
C PHE A 494 -6.74 -4.33 11.68
N THR A 495 -7.63 -5.29 11.95
CA THR A 495 -8.49 -5.85 10.90
C THR A 495 -9.71 -4.97 10.62
N GLY A 496 -10.19 -5.04 9.38
CA GLY A 496 -11.37 -4.32 8.89
C GLY A 496 -11.02 -3.03 8.15
N SER A 497 -12.00 -2.48 7.44
CA SER A 497 -11.79 -1.30 6.59
C SER A 497 -11.42 -0.05 7.40
N HIS A 498 -10.65 0.84 6.78
CA HIS A 498 -10.39 2.17 7.35
C HIS A 498 -11.65 3.03 7.34
N LEU A 499 -11.84 3.79 8.42
CA LEU A 499 -13.01 4.66 8.60
C LEU A 499 -12.59 6.10 8.83
N THR A 500 -13.34 7.05 8.29
CA THR A 500 -13.30 8.46 8.69
C THR A 500 -14.36 8.76 9.73
N VAL A 501 -14.17 9.85 10.47
CA VAL A 501 -15.14 10.31 11.46
C VAL A 501 -15.85 11.55 10.92
N GLU A 502 -17.16 11.49 10.69
CA GLU A 502 -17.97 12.62 10.16
C GLU A 502 -18.06 13.77 11.18
N ALA A 503 -17.96 13.42 12.47
CA ALA A 503 -17.97 14.36 13.57
C ALA A 503 -16.89 14.06 14.64
N ILE A 504 -15.82 14.86 14.64
CA ILE A 504 -15.02 15.29 15.79
C ILE A 504 -14.37 14.22 16.68
N LEU A 505 -13.24 13.66 16.22
CA LEU A 505 -12.31 13.00 17.16
C LEU A 505 -11.87 13.98 18.29
N GLY A 506 -11.67 15.26 17.93
CA GLY A 506 -11.17 16.30 18.84
C GLY A 506 -12.17 16.87 19.82
N GLU A 507 -13.48 16.64 19.68
CA GLU A 507 -14.50 17.22 20.56
C GLU A 507 -15.23 16.14 21.36
N TYR A 508 -15.40 14.91 20.84
CA TYR A 508 -16.00 13.84 21.66
C TYR A 508 -15.08 13.37 22.78
N LEU A 509 -13.77 13.20 22.48
CA LEU A 509 -12.74 12.89 23.50
C LEU A 509 -12.55 14.02 24.52
N VAL A 510 -13.01 15.23 24.19
CA VAL A 510 -12.72 16.46 24.91
C VAL A 510 -13.92 16.96 25.71
N ARG A 511 -15.10 17.09 25.09
CA ARG A 511 -16.34 17.51 25.75
C ARG A 511 -16.71 16.53 26.85
N GLN A 512 -16.66 15.22 26.62
CA GLN A 512 -17.07 14.25 27.67
C GLN A 512 -16.07 14.17 28.82
N ASN A 513 -14.76 14.20 28.54
CA ASN A 513 -13.74 14.26 29.60
C ASN A 513 -13.88 15.57 30.40
N LEU A 514 -13.99 16.72 29.72
CA LEU A 514 -14.11 18.03 30.38
C LEU A 514 -15.42 18.17 31.18
N TRP A 515 -16.55 17.65 30.68
CA TRP A 515 -17.82 17.67 31.43
C TRP A 515 -17.76 16.81 32.70
N MET A 516 -17.13 15.62 32.64
CA MET A 516 -16.89 14.82 33.85
C MET A 516 -15.97 15.54 34.85
N TYR A 517 -14.90 16.19 34.38
CA TYR A 517 -14.01 16.97 35.25
C TYR A 517 -14.75 18.14 35.93
N LEU A 518 -15.68 18.80 35.22
CA LEU A 518 -16.46 19.91 35.76
C LEU A 518 -17.58 19.45 36.71
N GLU A 519 -18.25 18.32 36.46
CA GLU A 519 -19.24 17.76 37.40
C GLU A 519 -18.60 17.24 38.69
N ASP A 520 -17.43 16.60 38.62
CA ASP A 520 -16.72 16.08 39.80
C ASP A 520 -16.11 17.23 40.64
N ALA A 521 -15.56 18.25 39.98
CA ALA A 521 -15.08 19.47 40.66
C ALA A 521 -16.22 20.25 41.34
N GLY A 522 -17.39 20.31 40.71
CA GLY A 522 -18.59 20.96 41.26
C GLY A 522 -19.16 20.29 42.51
N ARG A 523 -18.90 18.98 42.73
CA ARG A 523 -19.39 18.23 43.90
C ARG A 523 -18.39 18.14 45.05
N HIS A 524 -17.09 18.33 44.80
CA HIS A 524 -16.05 18.06 45.82
C HIS A 524 -15.09 19.22 46.10
N GLY A 525 -15.41 20.45 45.67
CA GLY A 525 -14.66 21.65 46.09
C GLY A 525 -13.20 21.70 45.59
N GLY A 526 -12.86 20.88 44.60
CA GLY A 526 -11.55 20.89 43.96
C GLY A 526 -11.39 22.14 43.11
N THR A 527 -10.38 22.95 43.40
CA THR A 527 -10.03 24.12 42.58
C THR A 527 -9.44 23.66 41.26
N VAL A 528 -10.27 23.54 40.22
CA VAL A 528 -9.79 23.52 38.84
C VAL A 528 -9.46 24.97 38.50
N LEU A 529 -8.18 25.34 38.66
CA LEU A 529 -7.67 26.62 38.16
C LEU A 529 -7.47 26.50 36.63
N ALA A 530 -8.57 26.29 35.92
CA ALA A 530 -8.55 26.46 34.48
C ALA A 530 -8.78 27.94 34.20
N PHE A 531 -7.72 28.67 33.86
CA PHE A 531 -7.83 29.95 33.18
C PHE A 531 -8.34 29.70 31.75
N PHE A 532 -9.58 29.24 31.61
CA PHE A 532 -10.32 29.38 30.36
C PHE A 532 -10.94 30.77 30.40
N THR A 533 -10.29 31.74 29.76
CA THR A 533 -10.98 32.97 29.35
C THR A 533 -12.15 32.55 28.48
N GLY A 534 -13.37 32.70 29.01
CA GLY A 534 -14.59 32.17 28.41
C GLY A 534 -14.77 32.61 26.96
N TYR A 535 -14.86 31.62 26.07
CA TYR A 535 -15.39 31.77 24.70
C TYR A 535 -16.04 30.44 24.28
N LEU A 536 -17.05 30.03 25.06
CA LEU A 536 -18.11 29.18 24.52
C LEU A 536 -19.18 30.15 24.00
N ASP A 537 -19.47 30.08 22.70
CA ASP A 537 -20.53 30.80 21.98
C ASP A 537 -20.33 32.30 21.65
N GLN A 538 -19.31 32.66 20.85
CA GLN A 538 -19.46 33.81 19.94
C GLN A 538 -18.89 33.54 18.54
N PRO A 539 -19.55 34.04 17.46
CA PRO A 539 -19.04 33.93 16.10
C PRO A 539 -17.76 34.75 15.97
N TYR A 540 -16.63 34.07 15.75
CA TYR A 540 -15.35 34.73 15.51
C TYR A 540 -15.37 35.47 14.16
N ASN A 541 -15.50 36.80 14.24
CA ASN A 541 -14.93 37.70 13.24
C ASN A 541 -13.42 37.76 13.51
N VAL A 542 -12.65 37.09 12.67
CA VAL A 542 -11.18 37.21 12.69
C VAL A 542 -10.80 38.50 11.96
N GLU A 543 -10.51 39.56 12.71
CA GLU A 543 -9.54 40.55 12.24
C GLU A 543 -8.14 39.91 12.33
N LEU A 544 -7.45 39.82 11.20
CA LEU A 544 -6.05 39.39 11.13
C LEU A 544 -5.20 40.22 12.11
N PRO A 545 -4.31 39.59 12.91
CA PRO A 545 -3.47 40.32 13.85
C PRO A 545 -2.57 41.30 13.10
N ARG A 546 -2.64 42.58 13.49
CA ARG A 546 -1.63 43.58 13.13
C ARG A 546 -0.28 43.08 13.62
N ALA A 547 0.71 43.03 12.73
CA ALA A 547 2.09 42.76 13.06
C ALA A 547 2.54 43.65 14.22
N LEU A 548 2.94 43.04 15.34
CA LEU A 548 3.65 43.74 16.40
C LEU A 548 5.03 44.16 15.85
N PRO A 549 5.49 45.40 16.15
CA PRO A 549 6.73 45.91 15.59
C PRO A 549 7.93 45.14 16.13
N ALA A 550 8.81 44.72 15.23
CA ALA A 550 10.09 44.10 15.54
C ALA A 550 10.93 45.01 16.45
N THR A 551 11.33 44.47 17.60
CA THR A 551 12.36 45.05 18.47
C THR A 551 13.70 45.02 17.72
N ARG A 552 14.24 46.22 17.48
CA ARG A 552 15.53 46.46 16.83
C ARG A 552 16.68 45.85 17.64
N TYR A 553 17.37 44.87 17.05
CA TYR A 553 18.80 44.68 17.26
C TYR A 553 19.54 45.56 16.21
N ARG A 554 20.38 46.49 16.68
CA ARG A 554 21.31 47.23 15.79
C ARG A 554 22.50 46.34 15.48
N PRO A 555 22.98 46.37 14.22
CA PRO A 555 24.28 46.99 14.00
C PRO A 555 24.28 48.02 12.86
N THR A 556 25.43 48.66 12.75
CA THR A 556 25.81 49.94 12.14
C THR A 556 25.87 50.01 10.61
N THR A 557 25.58 51.22 10.06
CA THR A 557 26.07 51.85 8.81
C THR A 557 25.84 51.10 7.48
N SER A 558 25.38 51.65 6.35
CA SER A 558 25.36 53.00 5.77
C SER A 558 24.52 52.96 4.47
N SER A 559 23.95 54.11 4.04
CA SER A 559 23.43 54.42 2.67
C SER A 559 22.29 53.54 2.12
N GLY A 560 21.11 53.99 1.69
CA GLY A 560 20.61 55.29 1.27
C GLY A 560 19.81 55.08 -0.03
N CYS A 561 18.47 55.16 -0.01
CA CYS A 561 17.65 55.73 -1.10
C CYS A 561 16.16 55.78 -0.70
N VAL A 562 15.49 56.85 -1.10
CA VAL A 562 14.14 57.30 -0.75
C VAL A 562 13.25 57.21 -1.98
N PHE A 563 12.02 56.71 -1.87
CA PHE A 563 10.80 57.06 -2.63
C PHE A 563 9.64 56.28 -1.96
N GLY A 564 8.44 56.76 -1.66
CA GLY A 564 7.68 57.94 -2.06
C GLY A 564 6.18 57.56 -2.10
N MET A 565 5.50 57.62 -0.95
CA MET A 565 4.06 57.88 -0.71
C MET A 565 3.00 57.62 -1.82
N ARG A 566 1.90 56.92 -1.48
CA ARG A 566 0.55 57.53 -1.33
C ARG A 566 -0.54 56.53 -0.88
N ARG A 567 -1.25 56.92 0.19
CA ARG A 567 -2.53 56.33 0.65
C ARG A 567 -3.70 56.87 -0.18
N ARG A 568 -4.71 56.04 -0.45
CA ARG A 568 -6.09 56.49 -0.64
C ARG A 568 -7.03 55.65 0.22
N ARG A 569 -7.83 56.35 1.04
CA ARG A 569 -8.99 55.83 1.76
C ARG A 569 -10.20 55.89 0.83
N PHE A 570 -11.07 54.89 0.88
CA PHE A 570 -12.47 55.03 0.50
C PHE A 570 -13.37 54.44 1.60
N PHE A 571 -14.37 55.22 1.97
CA PHE A 571 -15.51 54.91 2.84
C PHE A 571 -16.75 54.81 1.94
N VAL A 572 -17.77 54.02 2.33
CA VAL A 572 -19.25 54.10 2.01
C VAL A 572 -19.86 52.72 2.36
N THR A 573 -20.44 52.52 3.56
CA THR A 573 -21.85 52.66 4.04
C THR A 573 -22.85 51.54 3.69
N ARG A 574 -23.48 51.01 4.76
CA ARG A 574 -24.61 50.06 4.86
C ARG A 574 -25.84 50.44 4.00
N ARG A 575 -26.48 49.43 3.39
CA ARG A 575 -27.97 49.35 3.27
C ARG A 575 -28.50 47.92 3.04
N GLN A 576 -29.46 47.57 3.90
CA GLN A 576 -30.68 46.75 3.78
C GLN A 576 -30.78 45.45 2.98
N LEU A 577 -31.51 44.51 3.62
CA LEU A 577 -31.93 43.18 3.18
C LEU A 577 -32.73 43.17 1.87
N GLY A 578 -32.48 42.12 1.08
CA GLY A 578 -33.37 41.60 0.05
C GLY A 578 -33.04 40.13 -0.21
N ILE A 579 -34.05 39.26 -0.12
CA ILE A 579 -33.99 37.84 -0.46
C ILE A 579 -33.87 37.71 -1.99
N VAL A 580 -32.82 37.06 -2.49
CA VAL A 580 -32.66 36.73 -3.92
C VAL A 580 -32.02 35.35 -4.07
N HIS A 581 -32.74 34.44 -4.73
CA HIS A 581 -32.25 33.18 -5.29
C HIS A 581 -31.06 33.44 -6.24
N VAL A 582 -29.91 32.77 -6.06
CA VAL A 582 -28.77 32.92 -6.98
C VAL A 582 -28.26 31.56 -7.45
N THR A 583 -28.29 31.43 -8.77
CA THR A 583 -27.80 30.37 -9.64
C THR A 583 -26.27 30.31 -9.73
N THR A 584 -25.76 29.13 -10.08
CA THR A 584 -24.38 28.60 -10.02
C THR A 584 -23.28 29.42 -10.73
N HIS A 585 -23.59 30.55 -11.36
CA HIS A 585 -22.63 31.32 -12.18
C HIS A 585 -21.83 32.37 -11.40
N ARG A 586 -22.26 32.72 -10.19
CA ARG A 586 -21.65 33.81 -9.38
C ARG A 586 -20.47 33.35 -8.51
N VAL A 587 -20.36 32.04 -8.25
CA VAL A 587 -19.29 31.42 -7.44
C VAL A 587 -17.93 31.48 -8.16
N PHE A 588 -17.93 31.44 -9.49
CA PHE A 588 -16.68 31.44 -10.27
C PHE A 588 -16.01 32.83 -10.32
N VAL A 589 -16.81 33.90 -10.36
CA VAL A 589 -16.28 35.28 -10.41
C VAL A 589 -15.67 35.68 -9.07
N GLU A 590 -16.28 35.30 -7.95
CA GLU A 590 -15.73 35.57 -6.61
C GLU A 590 -14.47 34.73 -6.30
N PHE A 591 -14.35 33.52 -6.85
CA PHE A 591 -13.14 32.69 -6.74
C PHE A 591 -11.96 33.26 -7.56
N VAL A 592 -12.24 33.82 -8.75
CA VAL A 592 -11.22 34.48 -9.59
C VAL A 592 -10.75 35.81 -8.97
N GLU A 593 -11.64 36.58 -8.33
CA GLU A 593 -11.25 37.78 -7.58
C GLU A 593 -10.42 37.44 -6.32
N PHE A 594 -10.72 36.33 -5.65
CA PHE A 594 -9.94 35.82 -4.52
C PHE A 594 -8.51 35.41 -4.94
N LEU A 595 -8.36 34.75 -6.09
CA LEU A 595 -7.03 34.41 -6.65
C LEU A 595 -6.24 35.66 -7.08
N HIS A 596 -6.90 36.68 -7.64
CA HIS A 596 -6.23 37.93 -8.04
C HIS A 596 -5.65 38.73 -6.87
N GLN A 597 -6.17 38.57 -5.65
CA GLN A 597 -5.65 39.21 -4.43
C GLN A 597 -4.45 38.48 -3.81
N PHE A 598 -4.22 37.21 -4.15
CA PHE A 598 -3.12 36.39 -3.60
C PHE A 598 -1.87 36.33 -4.49
N ILE A 599 -1.98 36.62 -5.78
CA ILE A 599 -0.88 36.55 -6.77
C ILE A 599 0.35 37.44 -6.46
N PRO A 600 0.26 38.61 -5.78
CA PRO A 600 1.45 39.40 -5.46
C PRO A 600 2.41 38.74 -4.45
N PHE A 601 2.01 37.67 -3.76
CA PHE A 601 2.84 37.01 -2.74
C PHE A 601 3.70 35.84 -3.26
N LEU A 602 3.53 35.42 -4.53
CA LEU A 602 4.21 34.24 -5.07
C LEU A 602 5.27 34.53 -6.15
N GLY A 603 5.50 35.79 -6.55
CA GLY A 603 6.64 36.14 -7.40
C GLY A 603 6.70 35.44 -8.77
N ILE A 604 5.58 34.91 -9.27
CA ILE A 604 5.49 34.21 -10.57
C ILE A 604 4.64 35.05 -11.52
N SER A 605 5.21 35.46 -12.65
CA SER A 605 4.51 36.10 -13.76
C SER A 605 4.03 35.03 -14.74
N MET A 606 2.71 34.81 -14.83
CA MET A 606 2.11 34.01 -15.91
C MET A 606 1.04 34.81 -16.66
N ASN A 607 1.26 34.97 -17.98
CA ASN A 607 0.30 35.57 -18.92
C ASN A 607 -0.74 34.52 -19.32
N TRP A 608 -2.01 34.76 -19.01
CA TRP A 608 -3.14 33.99 -19.58
C TRP A 608 -3.95 34.87 -20.53
N LYS A 609 -4.08 34.44 -21.79
CA LYS A 609 -5.14 34.89 -22.70
C LYS A 609 -6.24 33.84 -22.67
N ILE A 610 -7.42 34.20 -22.17
CA ILE A 610 -8.62 33.37 -22.22
C ILE A 610 -9.41 33.78 -23.47
N VAL A 611 -9.63 32.81 -24.37
CA VAL A 611 -10.65 32.88 -25.44
C VAL A 611 -11.85 32.09 -24.94
N LEU A 612 -12.99 32.76 -24.78
CA LEU A 612 -14.27 32.17 -24.38
C LEU A 612 -14.92 31.45 -25.57
N LEU A 613 -15.36 30.20 -25.36
CA LEU A 613 -16.42 29.52 -26.10
C LEU A 613 -17.53 29.16 -25.13
#